data_AF-A0A8J7XKB6-F1
#
_entry.id   AF-A0A8J7XKB6-F1
#
_cell.length_a   1.000
_cell.length_b   1.000
_cell.length_c   1.000
_cell.angle_alpha   90.00
_cell.angle_beta   90.00
_cell.angle_gamma   90.00
#
_symmetry.space_group_name_H-M   'P 1'
#
loop_
_entity.id
_entity.type
_entity.pdbx_description
1 polymer ?
#
loop_
_entity_poly.entity_id
_entity_poly.type
_entity_poly.pdbx_seq_one_letter_code
_entity_poly.pdbx_strand_id
1 'polypeptide(L)'
;MIEFIEKEFREQIKTQKLWLITLVFIFFAVLSPILTKNLQAIMKTTLGMELPPPLPVDSYLQFFKSVYQMGLLVFILFFMGCVAVEKEKGTAAMILSKPVSRLEFILSKYISISAAAIFALSVGGILCYGYTETLFEEAGSFWLFLKAMACYTVFFLGSSAVIVLFSTLAKNQLYAGAASAVVLIVMSFTSQVDMGKYFFTSFLGLATTYLQGGSGEIVIPIISSAVIIGVCLVAAWRIFEYQEI
;
A
#
# COMPACT_ATOMS: atom_id res chain seq x y z
N MET A 1 17.26 11.64 13.92
CA MET A 1 16.50 10.83 12.93
C MET A 1 16.12 9.42 13.41
N ILE A 2 17.05 8.49 13.66
CA ILE A 2 16.73 7.07 13.97
C ILE A 2 15.80 6.92 15.19
N GLU A 3 16.13 7.58 16.30
CA GLU A 3 15.30 7.57 17.52
C GLU A 3 13.86 8.05 17.26
N PHE A 4 13.69 8.99 16.32
CA PHE A 4 12.37 9.51 15.97
C PHE A 4 11.59 8.51 15.11
N ILE A 5 12.25 7.79 14.21
CA ILE A 5 11.64 6.68 13.46
C ILE A 5 11.18 5.58 14.42
N GLU A 6 12.02 5.22 15.40
CA GLU A 6 11.66 4.22 16.41
C GLU A 6 10.47 4.65 17.27
N LYS A 7 10.43 5.93 17.65
CA LYS A 7 9.29 6.52 18.36
C LYS A 7 8.00 6.38 17.53
N GLU A 8 8.03 6.78 16.26
CA GLU A 8 6.87 6.67 15.36
C GLU A 8 6.42 5.21 15.18
N PHE A 9 7.37 4.29 14.98
CA PHE A 9 7.04 2.87 14.84
C PHE A 9 6.46 2.27 16.12
N ARG A 10 7.00 2.65 17.29
CA ARG A 10 6.46 2.25 18.60
C ARG A 10 5.05 2.81 18.82
N GLU A 11 4.77 4.01 18.35
CA GLU A 11 3.42 4.59 18.38
C GLU A 11 2.45 3.78 17.51
N GLN A 12 2.86 3.36 16.31
CA GLN A 12 2.03 2.50 15.45
C GLN A 12 1.71 1.15 16.09
N ILE A 13 2.67 0.54 16.80
CA ILE A 13 2.45 -0.69 17.57
C ILE A 13 1.48 -0.42 18.73
N LYS A 14 1.71 0.63 19.51
CA LYS A 14 0.88 0.98 20.68
C LYS A 14 -0.56 1.30 20.29
N THR A 15 -0.75 1.99 19.17
CA THR A 15 -2.07 2.32 18.61
C THR A 15 -2.68 1.17 17.80
N GLN A 16 -2.04 -0.01 17.78
CA GLN A 16 -2.47 -1.20 17.07
C GLN A 16 -2.59 -1.05 15.55
N LYS A 17 -2.20 0.09 14.97
CA LYS A 17 -2.31 0.35 13.52
C LYS A 17 -1.55 -0.68 12.70
N LEU A 18 -0.33 -1.02 13.13
CA LEU A 18 0.50 -2.04 12.47
C LEU A 18 -0.18 -3.42 12.47
N TRP A 19 -0.75 -3.81 13.61
CA TRP A 19 -1.41 -5.11 13.75
C TRP A 19 -2.73 -5.17 12.98
N LEU A 20 -3.50 -4.09 12.97
CA LEU A 20 -4.76 -4.01 12.24
C LEU A 20 -4.55 -4.09 10.72
N ILE A 21 -3.58 -3.36 10.17
CA ILE A 21 -3.28 -3.45 8.73
C ILE A 21 -2.76 -4.85 8.37
N THR A 22 -1.90 -5.42 9.22
CA THR A 22 -1.38 -6.78 9.02
C THR A 22 -2.52 -7.79 9.05
N LEU A 23 -3.43 -7.71 10.02
CA LEU A 23 -4.57 -8.61 10.14
C LEU A 23 -5.49 -8.55 8.91
N VAL A 24 -5.74 -7.34 8.38
CA VAL A 24 -6.54 -7.18 7.16
C VAL A 24 -5.85 -7.84 5.96
N PHE A 25 -4.53 -7.75 5.86
CA PHE A 25 -3.79 -8.37 4.77
C PHE A 25 -3.73 -9.89 4.91
N ILE A 26 -3.56 -10.40 6.13
CA ILE A 26 -3.69 -11.83 6.46
C ILE A 26 -5.08 -12.35 6.09
N PHE A 27 -6.14 -11.60 6.44
CA PHE A 27 -7.51 -11.96 6.10
C PHE A 27 -7.67 -12.17 4.60
N PHE A 28 -7.20 -11.24 3.77
CA PHE A 28 -7.25 -11.42 2.32
C PHE A 28 -6.31 -12.50 1.79
N ALA A 29 -5.15 -12.70 2.42
CA ALA A 29 -4.19 -13.74 2.06
C ALA A 29 -4.79 -15.15 2.18
N VAL A 30 -5.55 -15.39 3.24
CA VAL A 30 -6.22 -16.69 3.48
C VAL A 30 -7.51 -16.78 2.67
N LEU A 31 -8.29 -15.70 2.60
CA LEU A 31 -9.58 -15.71 1.92
C LEU A 31 -9.43 -15.93 0.40
N SER A 32 -8.39 -15.38 -0.22
CA SER A 32 -8.25 -15.39 -1.68
C SER A 32 -8.09 -16.80 -2.29
N PRO A 33 -7.21 -17.68 -1.76
CA PRO A 33 -7.14 -19.06 -2.24
C PRO A 33 -8.42 -19.86 -2.00
N ILE A 34 -9.08 -19.66 -0.85
CA ILE A 34 -10.36 -20.33 -0.53
C ILE A 34 -11.43 -19.96 -1.55
N LEU A 35 -11.59 -18.66 -1.81
CA LEU A 35 -12.56 -18.18 -2.79
C LEU A 35 -12.24 -18.68 -4.19
N THR A 36 -10.96 -18.67 -4.57
CA THR A 36 -10.53 -19.08 -5.91
C THR A 36 -10.78 -20.56 -6.17
N LYS A 37 -10.41 -21.44 -5.23
CA LYS A 37 -10.66 -22.88 -5.38
C LYS A 37 -12.16 -23.20 -5.45
N ASN A 38 -12.98 -22.49 -4.68
CA ASN A 38 -14.42 -22.73 -4.64
C ASN A 38 -15.19 -21.98 -5.74
N LEU A 39 -14.53 -21.11 -6.51
CA LEU A 39 -15.20 -20.23 -7.47
C LEU A 39 -15.99 -21.01 -8.53
N GLN A 40 -15.39 -22.06 -9.10
CA GLN A 40 -16.05 -22.88 -10.11
C GLN A 40 -17.29 -23.58 -9.53
N ALA A 41 -17.18 -24.14 -8.33
CA ALA A 41 -18.29 -24.81 -7.66
C ALA A 41 -19.45 -23.83 -7.38
N ILE A 42 -19.13 -22.62 -6.90
CA ILE A 42 -20.12 -21.57 -6.64
C ILE A 42 -20.81 -21.12 -7.93
N MET A 43 -20.06 -20.93 -9.02
CA MET A 43 -20.60 -20.46 -10.29
C MET A 43 -21.46 -21.52 -10.98
N LYS A 44 -21.08 -22.80 -10.88
CA LYS A 44 -21.88 -23.91 -11.40
C LYS A 44 -23.20 -24.07 -10.65
N THR A 45 -23.19 -24.00 -9.32
CA THR A 45 -24.42 -24.13 -8.52
C THR A 45 -25.33 -22.92 -8.59
N THR A 46 -24.77 -21.71 -8.70
CA THR A 46 -25.55 -20.47 -8.67
C THR A 46 -26.06 -20.06 -10.05
N LEU A 47 -25.23 -20.22 -11.09
CA LEU A 47 -25.49 -19.66 -12.42
C LEU A 47 -25.50 -20.71 -13.54
N GLY A 48 -25.23 -21.99 -13.24
CA GLY A 48 -25.17 -23.05 -14.25
C GLY A 48 -24.04 -22.90 -15.27
N MET A 49 -23.08 -22.00 -15.02
CA MET A 49 -21.95 -21.74 -15.91
C MET A 49 -20.77 -22.64 -15.57
N GLU A 50 -20.22 -23.34 -16.56
CA GLU A 50 -18.96 -24.07 -16.41
C GLU A 50 -17.79 -23.12 -16.69
N LEU A 51 -17.05 -22.81 -15.63
CA LEU A 51 -15.78 -22.10 -15.73
C LEU A 51 -14.62 -23.10 -15.88
N PRO A 52 -13.49 -22.67 -16.50
CA PRO A 52 -12.26 -23.46 -16.46
C PRO A 52 -11.81 -23.71 -15.01
N PRO A 53 -11.03 -24.78 -14.78
CA PRO A 53 -10.52 -25.08 -13.44
C PRO A 53 -9.64 -23.91 -12.95
N PRO A 54 -9.81 -23.46 -11.70
CA PRO A 54 -9.05 -22.34 -11.16
C PRO A 54 -7.56 -22.69 -11.07
N LEU A 55 -6.71 -21.75 -11.49
CA LEU A 55 -5.26 -21.89 -11.41
C LEU A 55 -4.73 -21.29 -10.10
N PRO A 56 -3.57 -21.76 -9.59
CA PRO A 56 -2.92 -21.15 -8.43
C PRO A 56 -2.68 -19.64 -8.60
N VAL A 57 -2.33 -19.22 -9.82
CA VAL A 57 -2.11 -17.81 -10.20
C VAL A 57 -3.35 -16.95 -9.95
N ASP A 58 -4.55 -17.49 -10.13
CA ASP A 58 -5.80 -16.75 -9.89
C ASP A 58 -5.97 -16.38 -8.41
N SER A 59 -5.43 -17.21 -7.51
CA SER A 59 -5.45 -16.95 -6.07
C SER A 59 -4.59 -15.73 -5.72
N TYR A 60 -3.42 -15.61 -6.36
CA TYR A 60 -2.54 -14.45 -6.19
C TYR A 60 -3.14 -13.20 -6.81
N LEU A 61 -3.72 -13.29 -8.01
CA LEU A 61 -4.42 -12.17 -8.64
C LEU A 61 -5.56 -11.67 -7.76
N GLN A 62 -6.34 -12.58 -7.15
CA GLN A 62 -7.43 -12.23 -6.24
C GLN A 62 -6.91 -11.60 -4.93
N PHE A 63 -5.81 -12.10 -4.38
CA PHE A 63 -5.16 -11.52 -3.20
C PHE A 63 -4.71 -10.08 -3.47
N PHE A 64 -3.91 -9.88 -4.51
CA PHE A 64 -3.39 -8.57 -4.87
C PHE A 64 -4.50 -7.58 -5.22
N LYS A 65 -5.56 -8.04 -5.90
CA LYS A 65 -6.74 -7.22 -6.17
C LYS A 65 -7.43 -6.77 -4.88
N SER A 66 -7.59 -7.67 -3.91
CA SER A 66 -8.23 -7.36 -2.62
C SER A 66 -7.37 -6.43 -1.75
N VAL A 67 -6.06 -6.66 -1.72
CA VAL A 67 -5.08 -5.78 -1.05
C VAL A 67 -5.07 -4.40 -1.68
N TYR A 68 -5.14 -4.29 -3.00
CA TYR A 68 -5.22 -3.00 -3.68
C TYR A 68 -6.55 -2.28 -3.37
N GLN A 69 -7.70 -2.95 -3.48
CA GLN A 69 -8.99 -2.27 -3.33
C GLN A 69 -9.33 -1.96 -1.88
N MET A 70 -9.37 -3.00 -1.03
CA MET A 70 -9.77 -2.86 0.37
C MET A 70 -8.58 -2.54 1.26
N GLY A 71 -7.43 -3.17 1.01
CA GLY A 71 -6.22 -2.92 1.79
C GLY A 71 -5.73 -1.47 1.69
N LEU A 72 -5.79 -0.85 0.50
CA LEU A 72 -5.44 0.57 0.33
C LEU A 72 -6.37 1.50 1.12
N LEU A 73 -7.68 1.27 1.08
CA LEU A 73 -8.64 2.10 1.82
C LEU A 73 -8.40 2.02 3.33
N VAL A 74 -8.24 0.80 3.86
CA VAL A 74 -7.91 0.58 5.27
C VAL A 74 -6.57 1.23 5.63
N PHE A 75 -5.58 1.12 4.76
CA PHE A 75 -4.27 1.74 4.93
C PHE A 75 -4.39 3.28 5.04
N ILE A 76 -5.13 3.91 4.13
CA ILE A 76 -5.42 5.34 4.18
C ILE A 76 -6.12 5.70 5.49
N LEU A 77 -7.15 4.96 5.90
CA LEU A 77 -7.89 5.25 7.14
C LEU A 77 -6.99 5.27 8.39
N PHE A 78 -6.03 4.35 8.50
CA PHE A 78 -5.13 4.31 9.65
C PHE A 78 -4.05 5.40 9.65
N PHE A 79 -3.62 5.84 8.47
CA PHE A 79 -2.47 6.73 8.31
C PHE A 79 -2.81 8.15 7.83
N MET A 80 -4.05 8.43 7.42
CA MET A 80 -4.50 9.75 6.95
C MET A 80 -4.22 10.88 7.94
N GLY A 81 -4.25 10.58 9.24
CA GLY A 81 -4.04 11.56 10.31
C GLY A 81 -2.58 11.73 10.77
N CYS A 82 -1.60 11.12 10.10
CA CYS A 82 -0.23 11.02 10.62
C CYS A 82 0.44 12.36 10.96
N VAL A 83 0.10 13.44 10.24
CA VAL A 83 0.56 14.81 10.52
C VAL A 83 -0.63 15.69 10.94
N ALA A 84 -1.78 15.57 10.27
CA ALA A 84 -2.95 16.41 10.53
C ALA A 84 -3.42 16.36 12.00
N VAL A 85 -3.43 15.17 12.63
CA VAL A 85 -3.87 15.02 14.03
C VAL A 85 -2.89 15.67 15.00
N GLU A 86 -1.59 15.59 14.72
CA GLU A 86 -0.58 16.21 15.59
C GLU A 86 -0.59 17.74 15.50
N LYS A 87 -0.91 18.28 14.32
CA LYS A 87 -1.16 19.72 14.14
C LYS A 87 -2.41 20.15 14.89
N GLU A 88 -3.51 19.42 14.73
CA GLU A 88 -4.79 19.71 15.39
C GLU A 88 -4.68 19.70 16.93
N LYS A 89 -3.88 18.79 17.48
CA LYS A 89 -3.65 18.67 18.93
C LYS A 89 -2.53 19.57 19.47
N GLY A 90 -1.86 20.36 18.62
CA GLY A 90 -0.71 21.19 19.01
C GLY A 90 0.54 20.40 19.43
N THR A 91 0.54 19.07 19.32
CA THR A 91 1.69 18.23 19.69
C THR A 91 2.85 18.37 18.71
N ALA A 92 2.56 18.78 17.47
CA ALA A 92 3.60 19.08 16.48
C ALA A 92 4.54 20.21 16.96
N ALA A 93 4.01 21.29 17.57
CA ALA A 93 4.82 22.36 18.14
C ALA A 93 5.69 21.87 19.32
N MET A 94 5.13 21.01 20.17
CA MET A 94 5.87 20.39 21.28
C MET A 94 7.01 19.49 20.78
N ILE A 95 6.82 18.74 19.70
CA ILE A 95 7.88 17.91 19.12
C ILE A 95 9.00 18.78 18.52
N LEU A 96 8.63 19.86 17.83
CA LEU A 96 9.59 20.79 17.23
C LEU A 96 10.35 21.66 18.24
N SER A 97 9.93 21.68 19.51
CA SER A 97 10.73 22.28 20.60
C SER A 97 11.99 21.46 20.94
N LYS A 98 12.06 20.20 20.50
CA LYS A 98 13.28 19.39 20.54
C LYS A 98 14.15 19.70 19.32
N PRO A 99 15.47 19.41 19.34
CA PRO A 99 16.36 19.64 18.20
C PRO A 99 16.10 18.63 17.07
N VAL A 100 14.91 18.67 16.48
CA VAL A 100 14.47 17.82 15.37
C VAL A 100 14.11 18.73 14.21
N SER A 101 14.76 18.53 13.06
CA SER A 101 14.43 19.29 11.87
C SER A 101 13.03 18.94 11.34
N ARG A 102 12.36 19.90 10.71
CA ARG A 102 11.06 19.69 10.06
C ARG A 102 11.12 18.60 8.98
N LEU A 103 12.27 18.45 8.33
CA LEU A 103 12.53 17.38 7.36
C LEU A 103 12.59 16.01 8.04
N GLU A 104 13.32 15.88 9.14
CA GLU A 104 13.37 14.63 9.93
C GLU A 104 11.99 14.21 10.43
N PHE A 105 11.15 15.18 10.77
CA PHE A 105 9.78 14.93 11.19
C PHE A 105 8.94 14.30 10.06
N ILE A 106 8.98 14.86 8.85
CA ILE A 106 8.23 14.32 7.70
C ILE A 106 8.78 12.97 7.25
N LEU A 107 10.11 12.84 7.17
CA LEU A 107 10.74 11.58 6.75
C LEU A 107 10.49 10.44 7.73
N SER A 108 10.47 10.68 9.03
CA SER A 108 10.18 9.62 9.99
C SER A 108 8.76 9.06 9.84
N LYS A 109 7.77 9.94 9.59
CA LYS A 109 6.38 9.55 9.33
C LYS A 109 6.32 8.66 8.09
N TYR A 110 6.93 9.12 6.99
CA TYR A 110 6.98 8.36 5.75
C TYR A 110 7.66 6.99 5.92
N ILE A 111 8.85 6.94 6.55
CA ILE A 111 9.60 5.70 6.76
C ILE A 111 8.81 4.74 7.65
N SER A 112 8.23 5.23 8.74
CA SER A 112 7.45 4.41 9.67
C SER A 112 6.21 3.81 9.01
N ILE A 113 5.44 4.60 8.26
CA ILE A 113 4.26 4.15 7.51
C ILE A 113 4.64 3.14 6.42
N SER A 114 5.74 3.41 5.72
CA SER A 114 6.28 2.55 4.67
C SER A 114 6.76 1.19 5.22
N ALA A 115 7.43 1.20 6.37
CA ALA A 115 7.85 -0.02 7.06
C ALA A 115 6.63 -0.88 7.47
N ALA A 116 5.56 -0.25 7.96
CA ALA A 116 4.32 -0.95 8.26
C ALA A 116 3.68 -1.60 7.04
N ALA A 117 3.68 -0.91 5.89
CA ALA A 117 3.17 -1.46 4.64
C ALA A 117 4.00 -2.66 4.16
N ILE A 118 5.34 -2.55 4.18
CA ILE A 118 6.26 -3.64 3.81
C ILE A 118 6.03 -4.85 4.71
N PHE A 119 5.95 -4.63 6.02
CA PHE A 119 5.73 -5.70 7.00
C PHE A 119 4.40 -6.41 6.76
N ALA A 120 3.30 -5.67 6.70
CA ALA A 120 1.96 -6.23 6.48
C ALA A 120 1.85 -6.98 5.15
N LEU A 121 2.39 -6.41 4.07
CA LEU A 121 2.40 -7.03 2.76
C LEU A 121 3.23 -8.32 2.78
N SER A 122 4.42 -8.30 3.38
CA SER A 122 5.29 -9.48 3.47
C SER A 122 4.62 -10.62 4.23
N VAL A 123 4.02 -10.34 5.39
CA VAL A 123 3.30 -11.35 6.18
C VAL A 123 2.10 -11.91 5.40
N GLY A 124 1.28 -11.04 4.79
CA GLY A 124 0.16 -11.46 3.96
C GLY A 124 0.61 -12.28 2.74
N GLY A 125 1.67 -11.86 2.06
CA GLY A 125 2.21 -12.54 0.88
C GLY A 125 2.77 -13.93 1.20
N ILE A 126 3.52 -14.06 2.31
CA ILE A 126 4.03 -15.37 2.77
C ILE A 126 2.87 -16.33 3.06
N LEU A 127 1.84 -15.86 3.75
CA LEU A 127 0.66 -16.69 4.04
C LEU A 127 -0.12 -17.03 2.78
N CYS A 128 -0.30 -16.09 1.86
CA CYS A 128 -1.02 -16.35 0.61
C CYS A 128 -0.29 -17.39 -0.24
N TYR A 129 1.03 -17.25 -0.39
CA TYR A 129 1.85 -18.20 -1.13
C TYR A 129 1.80 -19.59 -0.49
N GLY A 130 2.11 -19.68 0.81
CA GLY A 130 2.13 -20.95 1.53
C GLY A 130 0.76 -21.63 1.57
N TYR A 131 -0.32 -20.87 1.75
CA TYR A 131 -1.66 -21.44 1.76
C TYR A 131 -2.11 -21.90 0.36
N THR A 132 -1.74 -21.16 -0.69
CA THR A 132 -2.01 -21.59 -2.08
C THR A 132 -1.28 -22.89 -2.40
N GLU A 133 -0.02 -23.03 -1.99
CA GLU A 133 0.76 -24.27 -2.16
C GLU A 133 0.07 -25.47 -1.49
N THR A 134 -0.40 -25.31 -0.24
CA THR A 134 -1.10 -26.39 0.45
C THR A 134 -2.45 -26.76 -0.18
N LEU A 135 -3.11 -25.79 -0.81
CA LEU A 135 -4.49 -25.95 -1.28
C LEU A 135 -4.56 -26.47 -2.72
N PHE A 136 -3.61 -26.09 -3.57
CA PHE A 136 -3.55 -26.46 -4.98
C PHE A 136 -2.49 -27.52 -5.29
N GLU A 137 -1.66 -27.92 -4.31
CA GLU A 137 -0.51 -28.84 -4.45
C GLU A 137 0.61 -28.32 -5.38
N GLU A 138 0.34 -27.25 -6.14
CA GLU A 138 1.30 -26.49 -6.94
C GLU A 138 1.10 -24.99 -6.71
N ALA A 139 2.19 -24.27 -6.44
CA ALA A 139 2.18 -22.82 -6.20
C ALA A 139 2.58 -21.99 -7.44
N GLY A 140 2.96 -22.65 -8.55
CA GLY A 140 3.55 -21.98 -9.72
C GLY A 140 4.94 -21.40 -9.43
N SER A 141 5.34 -20.37 -10.17
CA SER A 141 6.69 -19.79 -10.05
C SER A 141 6.79 -18.82 -8.88
N PHE A 142 7.53 -19.21 -7.84
CA PHE A 142 7.89 -18.33 -6.70
C PHE A 142 8.49 -17.00 -7.15
N TRP A 143 9.33 -17.01 -8.20
CA TRP A 143 10.00 -15.81 -8.69
C TRP A 143 9.02 -14.80 -9.31
N LEU A 144 8.00 -15.27 -10.03
CA LEU A 144 6.96 -14.40 -10.58
C LEU A 144 6.10 -13.79 -9.47
N PHE A 145 5.77 -14.59 -8.45
CA PHE A 145 5.08 -14.09 -7.25
C PHE A 145 5.90 -13.02 -6.53
N LEU A 146 7.21 -13.23 -6.34
CA LEU A 146 8.09 -12.27 -5.69
C LEU A 146 8.20 -10.95 -6.48
N LYS A 147 8.21 -11.01 -7.81
CA LYS A 147 8.14 -9.79 -8.65
C LYS A 147 6.84 -9.02 -8.45
N ALA A 148 5.70 -9.71 -8.38
CA ALA A 148 4.42 -9.09 -8.12
C ALA A 148 4.37 -8.45 -6.71
N MET A 149 4.90 -9.15 -5.70
CA MET A 149 5.08 -8.61 -4.34
C MET A 149 5.94 -7.34 -4.31
N ALA A 150 7.05 -7.32 -5.06
CA ALA A 150 7.90 -6.13 -5.18
C ALA A 150 7.16 -4.94 -5.83
N CYS A 151 6.38 -5.20 -6.89
CA CYS A 151 5.56 -4.18 -7.53
C CYS A 151 4.54 -3.56 -6.55
N TYR A 152 3.83 -4.40 -5.78
CA TYR A 152 2.89 -3.93 -4.77
C TYR A 152 3.59 -3.19 -3.62
N THR A 153 4.80 -3.59 -3.25
CA THR A 153 5.62 -2.84 -2.28
C THR A 153 5.85 -1.41 -2.76
N VAL A 154 6.34 -1.23 -4.00
CA VAL A 154 6.58 0.11 -4.56
C VAL A 154 5.28 0.92 -4.63
N PHE A 155 4.16 0.29 -4.97
CA PHE A 155 2.86 0.94 -4.96
C PHE A 155 2.47 1.50 -3.58
N PHE A 156 2.67 0.73 -2.50
CA PHE A 156 2.39 1.20 -1.15
C PHE A 156 3.38 2.25 -0.65
N LEU A 157 4.64 2.24 -1.11
CA LEU A 157 5.60 3.32 -0.87
C LEU A 157 5.17 4.64 -1.55
N GLY A 158 4.67 4.57 -2.79
CA GLY A 158 4.07 5.73 -3.45
C GLY A 158 2.86 6.25 -2.67
N SER A 159 2.00 5.33 -2.24
CA SER A 159 0.79 5.65 -1.48
C SER A 159 1.09 6.30 -0.12
N SER A 160 2.11 5.83 0.60
CA SER A 160 2.52 6.43 1.88
C SER A 160 3.02 7.87 1.70
N ALA A 161 3.77 8.17 0.63
CA ALA A 161 4.20 9.54 0.32
C ALA A 161 3.02 10.49 0.05
N VAL A 162 2.02 10.01 -0.70
CA VAL A 162 0.79 10.78 -0.97
C VAL A 162 -0.01 11.02 0.32
N ILE A 163 -0.16 10.00 1.17
CA ILE A 163 -0.84 10.13 2.48
C ILE A 163 -0.15 11.17 3.36
N VAL A 164 1.19 11.13 3.44
CA VAL A 164 1.96 12.11 4.23
C VAL A 164 1.76 13.53 3.67
N LEU A 165 1.85 13.71 2.36
CA LEU A 165 1.63 15.02 1.71
C LEU A 165 0.25 15.59 2.05
N PHE A 166 -0.82 14.81 1.87
CA PHE A 166 -2.19 15.29 2.14
C PHE A 166 -2.47 15.47 3.63
N SER A 167 -1.85 14.67 4.50
CA SER A 167 -1.90 14.90 5.95
C SER A 167 -1.22 16.22 6.35
N THR A 168 -0.13 16.57 5.68
CA THR A 168 0.57 17.85 5.89
C THR A 168 -0.20 19.05 5.34
N LEU A 169 -0.92 18.88 4.23
CA LEU A 169 -1.77 19.93 3.64
C LEU A 169 -3.07 20.16 4.44
N ALA A 170 -3.66 19.09 4.96
CA ALA A 170 -4.96 19.15 5.60
C ALA A 170 -4.91 19.82 6.98
N LYS A 171 -6.03 20.45 7.34
CA LYS A 171 -6.24 21.04 8.67
C LYS A 171 -6.76 20.04 9.70
N ASN A 172 -7.43 18.97 9.25
CA ASN A 172 -7.96 17.91 10.08
C ASN A 172 -7.75 16.54 9.40
N GLN A 173 -7.93 15.47 10.18
CA GLN A 173 -7.73 14.10 9.70
C GLN A 173 -8.68 13.73 8.54
N LEU A 174 -9.93 14.20 8.58
CA LEU A 174 -10.95 13.81 7.61
C LEU A 174 -10.62 14.32 6.19
N TYR A 175 -10.21 15.60 6.07
CA TYR A 175 -9.79 16.16 4.79
C TYR A 175 -8.55 15.46 4.25
N ALA A 176 -7.59 15.10 5.12
CA ALA A 176 -6.40 14.35 4.71
C ALA A 176 -6.76 13.00 4.10
N GLY A 177 -7.69 12.28 4.74
CA GLY A 177 -8.16 10.97 4.28
C GLY A 177 -8.91 11.04 2.96
N ALA A 178 -9.87 11.96 2.86
CA ALA A 178 -10.65 12.13 1.64
C ALA A 178 -9.77 12.54 0.45
N ALA A 179 -8.87 13.51 0.63
CA ALA A 179 -7.99 13.98 -0.44
C ALA A 179 -7.00 12.90 -0.90
N SER A 180 -6.35 12.20 0.04
CA SER A 180 -5.46 11.09 -0.31
C SER A 180 -6.20 9.95 -1.02
N ALA A 181 -7.40 9.58 -0.57
CA ALA A 181 -8.21 8.56 -1.21
C ALA A 181 -8.60 8.95 -2.64
N VAL A 182 -9.12 10.16 -2.86
CA VAL A 182 -9.49 10.64 -4.20
C VAL A 182 -8.29 10.62 -5.13
N VAL A 183 -7.16 11.15 -4.71
CA VAL A 183 -5.96 11.21 -5.57
C VAL A 183 -5.45 9.81 -5.90
N LEU A 184 -5.36 8.91 -4.91
CA LEU A 184 -4.87 7.56 -5.13
C LEU A 184 -5.81 6.75 -6.04
N ILE A 185 -7.13 6.89 -5.85
CA ILE A 185 -8.12 6.22 -6.70
C ILE A 185 -8.04 6.75 -8.14
N VAL A 186 -7.99 8.08 -8.32
CA VAL A 186 -7.87 8.69 -9.66
C VAL A 186 -6.58 8.27 -10.34
N MET A 187 -5.44 8.28 -9.64
CA MET A 187 -4.17 7.78 -10.16
C MET A 187 -4.24 6.29 -10.55
N SER A 188 -5.04 5.49 -9.86
CA SER A 188 -5.18 4.09 -10.23
C SER A 188 -5.99 3.89 -11.51
N PHE A 189 -6.96 4.76 -11.81
CA PHE A 189 -7.66 4.73 -13.09
C PHE A 189 -6.76 5.11 -14.26
N THR A 190 -5.74 5.95 -14.05
CA THR A 190 -4.80 6.29 -15.13
C THR A 190 -3.97 5.08 -15.60
N SER A 191 -3.82 4.04 -14.77
CA SER A 191 -3.17 2.77 -15.17
C SER A 191 -3.84 2.07 -16.35
N GLN A 192 -5.10 2.42 -16.67
CA GLN A 192 -5.86 1.88 -17.80
C GLN A 192 -5.65 2.65 -19.11
N VAL A 193 -4.89 3.75 -19.07
CA VAL A 193 -4.61 4.64 -20.20
C VAL A 193 -3.09 4.71 -20.39
N ASP A 194 -2.59 5.04 -21.59
CA ASP A 194 -1.15 5.10 -21.88
C ASP A 194 -0.35 6.01 -20.93
N MET A 195 -0.98 7.06 -20.38
CA MET A 195 -0.35 7.95 -19.39
C MET A 195 -0.10 7.27 -18.04
N GLY A 196 -0.73 6.12 -17.76
CA GLY A 196 -0.54 5.34 -16.54
C GLY A 196 0.89 4.88 -16.31
N LYS A 197 1.67 4.72 -17.40
CA LYS A 197 3.08 4.27 -17.37
C LYS A 197 3.99 5.17 -16.51
N TYR A 198 3.60 6.43 -16.31
CA TYR A 198 4.37 7.39 -15.53
C TYR A 198 3.96 7.49 -14.06
N PHE A 199 2.94 6.77 -13.61
CA PHE A 199 2.55 6.74 -12.20
C PHE A 199 3.01 5.45 -11.53
N PHE A 200 3.21 5.50 -10.20
CA PHE A 200 3.53 4.29 -9.43
C PHE A 200 2.36 3.28 -9.43
N THR A 201 1.16 3.68 -9.86
CA THR A 201 0.01 2.79 -10.07
C THR A 201 0.20 1.84 -11.25
N SER A 202 1.12 2.12 -12.18
CA SER A 202 1.51 1.18 -13.25
C SER A 202 2.04 -0.16 -12.71
N PHE A 203 2.62 -0.17 -11.50
CA PHE A 203 3.09 -1.39 -10.85
C PHE A 203 1.95 -2.38 -10.56
N LEU A 204 0.71 -1.92 -10.42
CA LEU A 204 -0.46 -2.81 -10.28
C LEU A 204 -0.65 -3.66 -11.55
N GLY A 205 -0.57 -3.03 -12.73
CA GLY A 205 -0.64 -3.72 -14.02
C GLY A 205 0.58 -4.61 -14.27
N LEU A 206 1.79 -4.13 -13.95
CA LEU A 206 3.01 -4.95 -14.07
C LEU A 206 2.96 -6.20 -13.19
N ALA A 207 2.44 -6.10 -11.96
CA ALA A 207 2.27 -7.25 -11.08
C ALA A 207 1.38 -8.32 -11.71
N THR A 208 0.23 -7.93 -12.30
CA THR A 208 -0.65 -8.87 -13.00
C THR A 208 0.03 -9.51 -14.21
N THR A 209 0.79 -8.72 -14.97
CA THR A 209 1.55 -9.21 -16.14
C THR A 209 2.59 -10.25 -15.73
N TYR A 210 3.33 -10.03 -14.64
CA TYR A 210 4.29 -11.01 -14.14
C TYR A 210 3.65 -12.29 -13.67
N LEU A 211 2.54 -12.20 -12.94
CA LEU A 211 1.82 -13.40 -12.46
C LEU A 211 1.32 -14.26 -13.62
N GLN A 212 0.96 -13.65 -14.74
CA GLN A 212 0.55 -14.34 -15.97
C GLN A 212 1.73 -14.83 -16.83
N GLY A 213 2.97 -14.69 -16.36
CA GLY A 213 4.18 -15.13 -17.07
C GLY A 213 4.71 -14.17 -18.13
N GLY A 214 4.13 -12.97 -18.23
CA GLY A 214 4.59 -11.92 -19.14
C GLY A 214 5.82 -11.17 -18.63
N SER A 215 6.45 -10.41 -19.52
CA SER A 215 7.54 -9.49 -19.19
C SER A 215 7.11 -8.05 -19.47
N GLY A 216 7.15 -7.20 -18.45
CA GLY A 216 6.91 -5.76 -18.58
C GLY A 216 8.18 -4.93 -18.42
N GLU A 217 8.19 -3.75 -19.04
CA GLU A 217 9.26 -2.77 -18.90
C GLU A 217 9.17 -2.06 -17.53
N ILE A 218 10.25 -2.11 -16.76
CA ILE A 218 10.26 -1.69 -15.34
C ILE A 218 10.91 -0.31 -15.14
N VAL A 219 11.76 0.10 -16.09
CA VAL A 219 12.65 1.26 -15.91
C VAL A 219 11.84 2.55 -15.75
N ILE A 220 10.87 2.79 -16.63
CA ILE A 220 10.05 4.01 -16.60
C ILE A 220 9.21 4.08 -15.30
N PRO A 221 8.47 3.04 -14.89
CA PRO A 221 7.75 3.02 -13.60
C PRO A 221 8.64 3.24 -12.37
N ILE A 222 9.85 2.67 -12.34
CA ILE A 222 10.77 2.88 -11.21
C ILE A 222 11.17 4.35 -11.12
N ILE A 223 11.65 4.93 -12.21
CA ILE A 223 12.10 6.33 -12.22
C ILE A 223 10.93 7.25 -11.85
N SER A 224 9.76 7.03 -12.44
CA SER A 224 8.62 7.89 -12.19
C SER A 224 8.08 7.76 -10.76
N SER A 225 8.07 6.56 -10.19
CA SER A 225 7.71 6.36 -8.78
C SER A 225 8.67 7.07 -7.84
N ALA A 226 9.99 6.99 -8.08
CA ALA A 226 10.99 7.67 -7.28
C ALA A 226 10.84 9.20 -7.37
N VAL A 227 10.57 9.73 -8.56
CA VAL A 227 10.30 11.16 -8.79
C VAL A 227 9.04 11.59 -8.04
N ILE A 228 7.92 10.87 -8.17
CA ILE A 228 6.67 11.22 -7.50
C ILE A 228 6.83 11.19 -5.98
N ILE A 229 7.45 10.14 -5.43
CA ILE A 229 7.74 10.05 -3.99
C ILE A 229 8.60 11.23 -3.54
N GLY A 230 9.68 11.52 -4.27
CA GLY A 230 10.55 12.66 -3.98
C GLY A 230 9.81 13.99 -4.00
N VAL A 231 9.00 14.24 -5.03
CA VAL A 231 8.19 15.46 -5.16
C VAL A 231 7.18 15.56 -4.02
N CYS A 232 6.47 14.48 -3.68
CA CYS A 232 5.52 14.48 -2.56
C CYS A 232 6.20 14.80 -1.23
N LEU A 233 7.37 14.20 -0.95
CA LEU A 233 8.11 14.42 0.29
C LEU A 233 8.72 15.82 0.35
N VAL A 234 9.28 16.33 -0.75
CA VAL A 234 9.82 17.70 -0.82
C VAL A 234 8.69 18.73 -0.68
N ALA A 235 7.55 18.51 -1.35
CA ALA A 235 6.38 19.36 -1.19
C ALA A 235 5.87 19.35 0.26
N ALA A 236 5.73 18.16 0.86
CA ALA A 236 5.32 18.03 2.26
C ALA A 236 6.27 18.77 3.20
N TRP A 237 7.59 18.59 3.01
CA TRP A 237 8.60 19.30 3.80
C TRP A 237 8.50 20.82 3.65
N ARG A 238 8.48 21.34 2.42
CA ARG A 238 8.39 22.79 2.15
C ARG A 238 7.11 23.40 2.71
N ILE A 239 5.97 22.75 2.50
CA ILE A 239 4.70 23.21 3.05
C ILE A 239 4.76 23.25 4.58
N PHE A 240 5.32 22.21 5.20
CA PHE A 240 5.46 22.15 6.65
C PHE A 240 6.47 23.18 7.18
N GLU A 241 7.47 23.59 6.41
CA GLU A 241 8.45 24.63 6.75
C GLU A 241 7.82 26.02 6.87
N TYR A 242 6.87 26.36 5.99
CA TYR A 242 6.18 27.65 6.01
C TYR A 242 4.94 27.69 6.91
N GLN A 243 4.51 26.56 7.47
CA GLN A 243 3.42 26.54 8.44
C GLN A 243 3.92 27.06 9.79
N GLU A 244 3.30 28.12 10.30
CA GLU A 244 3.44 28.55 11.68
C GLU A 244 2.62 27.58 12.54
N ILE A 245 3.32 26.79 13.38
CA ILE A 245 2.75 25.76 14.27
C ILE A 245 3.21 26.08 15.69
#